data_AF-A0A9D7Q1B2-F1
#
_entry.id   AF-A0A9D7Q1B2-F1
#
_cell.length_a   1.000
_cell.length_b   1.000
_cell.length_c   1.000
_cell.angle_alpha   90.00
_cell.angle_beta   90.00
_cell.angle_gamma   90.00
#
_symmetry.space_group_name_H-M   'P 1'
#
loop_
_entity.id
_entity.type
_entity.pdbx_description
1 polymer ?
#
loop_
_entity_poly.entity_id
_entity_poly.type
_entity_poly.pdbx_seq_one_letter_code
_entity_poly.pdbx_strand_id
1 'polypeptide(L)'
;MPPTVKLSSPNASTIISEPEEQVEIEIFDEGGGIDELRLYQNGKLIDVNITLTQNQKPAQRLKYRSQLNWSQGTTSLRQMHLAREDLRGNHPRSW
;
A
#
# COMPACT_ATOMS: atom_id res chain seq x y z
N MET A 1 -1.99 -4.97 15.34
CA MET A 1 -2.94 -3.95 14.84
C MET A 1 -2.89 -3.99 13.31
N PRO A 2 -3.99 -3.66 12.62
CA PRO A 2 -3.96 -3.63 11.16
C PRO A 2 -3.01 -2.52 10.69
N PRO A 3 -2.23 -2.76 9.62
CA PRO A 3 -1.37 -1.74 9.05
C PRO A 3 -2.22 -0.59 8.49
N THR A 4 -1.77 0.64 8.72
CA THR A 4 -2.37 1.83 8.12
C THR A 4 -1.58 2.22 6.89
N VAL A 5 -2.25 2.47 5.76
CA VAL A 5 -1.58 2.93 4.57
C VAL A 5 -2.29 4.13 3.98
N LYS A 6 -1.49 5.09 3.53
CA LYS A 6 -1.92 6.40 3.08
C LYS A 6 -1.19 6.74 1.79
N LEU A 7 -1.95 7.11 0.76
CA LEU A 7 -1.39 7.81 -0.38
C LEU A 7 -1.09 9.24 0.04
N SER A 8 0.18 9.62 0.00
CA SER A 8 0.66 10.95 0.42
C SER A 8 0.94 11.85 -0.77
N SER A 9 1.17 11.28 -1.95
CA SER A 9 1.22 12.00 -3.22
C SER A 9 0.81 11.09 -4.39
N PRO A 10 0.09 11.60 -5.40
CA PRO A 10 -0.51 12.93 -5.46
C PRO A 10 -1.67 13.08 -4.46
N ASN A 11 -2.02 14.31 -4.14
CA ASN A 11 -3.19 14.60 -3.32
C ASN A 11 -4.49 14.32 -4.09
N ALA A 12 -5.58 14.15 -3.35
CA ALA A 12 -6.90 14.12 -3.96
C ALA A 12 -7.10 15.40 -4.81
N SER A 13 -7.59 15.21 -6.04
CA SER A 13 -7.83 16.30 -7.01
C SER A 13 -6.59 17.01 -7.56
N THR A 14 -5.37 16.47 -7.36
CA THR A 14 -4.17 16.97 -8.07
C THR A 14 -4.33 16.84 -9.57
N ILE A 15 -3.95 17.89 -10.29
CA ILE A 15 -3.85 17.89 -11.75
C ILE A 15 -2.43 17.43 -12.13
N ILE A 16 -2.35 16.21 -12.64
CA ILE A 16 -1.12 15.64 -13.20
C ILE A 16 -0.92 16.25 -14.60
N SER A 17 0.19 16.96 -14.82
CA SER A 17 0.50 17.58 -16.12
C SER A 17 1.47 16.76 -16.96
N GLU A 18 2.27 15.90 -16.33
CA GLU A 18 3.23 15.02 -16.98
C GLU A 18 2.68 13.59 -17.06
N PRO A 19 2.92 12.86 -18.16
CA PRO A 19 2.44 11.48 -18.28
C PRO A 19 3.10 10.56 -17.25
N GLU A 20 4.28 10.92 -16.74
CA GLU A 20 4.96 10.23 -15.66
C GLU A 20 4.99 11.14 -14.44
N GLU A 21 4.38 10.71 -13.33
CA GLU A 21 4.50 11.43 -12.07
C GLU A 21 4.73 10.44 -10.91
N GLN A 22 5.52 10.90 -9.94
CA GLN A 22 5.89 10.13 -8.79
C GLN A 22 4.73 10.03 -7.78
N VAL A 23 4.34 8.79 -7.46
CA VAL A 23 3.42 8.49 -6.36
C VAL A 23 4.21 8.23 -5.08
N GLU A 24 3.71 8.77 -3.97
CA GLU A 24 4.24 8.53 -2.64
C GLU A 24 3.18 7.85 -1.75
N ILE A 25 3.56 6.74 -1.12
CA ILE A 25 2.70 5.96 -0.25
C ILE A 25 3.38 5.82 1.11
N GLU A 26 2.70 6.24 2.16
CA GLU A 26 3.11 6.06 3.54
C GLU A 26 2.41 4.86 4.15
N ILE A 27 3.22 3.93 4.66
CA ILE A 27 2.76 2.70 5.31
C ILE A 27 3.19 2.78 6.77
N PHE A 28 2.27 2.48 7.68
CA PHE A 28 2.53 2.39 9.10
C PHE A 28 2.09 1.02 9.60
N ASP A 29 3.06 0.20 9.98
CA ASP A 29 2.83 -1.14 10.54
C ASP A 29 3.21 -1.17 12.03
N GLU A 30 2.25 -1.53 12.87
CA GLU A 30 2.43 -1.68 14.32
C GLU A 30 2.71 -3.15 14.71
N GLY A 31 3.32 -3.91 13.80
CA GLY A 31 3.69 -5.31 14.02
C GLY A 31 2.67 -6.34 13.51
N GLY A 32 1.75 -5.94 12.62
CA GLY A 32 0.87 -6.88 11.91
C GLY A 32 1.55 -7.53 10.70
N GLY A 33 2.59 -6.88 10.17
CA GLY A 33 3.25 -7.31 8.96
C GLY A 33 2.42 -7.01 7.71
N ILE A 34 3.12 -6.64 6.63
CA ILE A 34 2.51 -6.41 5.32
C ILE A 34 3.31 -7.23 4.33
N ASP A 35 2.64 -8.17 3.66
CA ASP A 35 3.27 -9.02 2.66
C ASP A 35 3.28 -8.32 1.29
N GLU A 36 2.19 -7.62 0.96
CA GLU A 36 2.02 -7.03 -0.37
C GLU A 36 1.19 -5.73 -0.32
N LEU A 37 1.62 -4.74 -1.09
CA LEU A 37 0.87 -3.53 -1.39
C LEU A 37 0.53 -3.51 -2.88
N ARG A 38 -0.77 -3.37 -3.20
CA ARG A 38 -1.28 -3.29 -4.57
C ARG A 38 -1.85 -1.91 -4.86
N LEU A 39 -1.42 -1.30 -5.96
CA LEU A 39 -1.90 0.00 -6.41
C LEU A 39 -2.81 -0.15 -7.62
N TYR A 40 -3.94 0.55 -7.61
CA TYR A 40 -4.95 0.47 -8.66
C TYR A 40 -5.22 1.84 -9.26
N GLN A 41 -5.19 1.92 -10.59
CA GLN A 41 -5.54 3.10 -11.39
C GLN A 41 -6.81 2.81 -12.19
N ASN A 42 -7.87 3.60 -11.98
CA ASN A 42 -9.16 3.38 -12.63
C ASN A 42 -9.69 1.95 -12.46
N GLY A 43 -9.44 1.36 -11.29
CA GLY A 43 -9.83 -0.01 -10.96
C GLY A 43 -8.94 -1.11 -11.58
N LYS A 44 -7.92 -0.77 -12.37
CA LYS A 44 -6.93 -1.72 -12.88
C LYS A 44 -5.71 -1.77 -11.98
N LEU A 45 -5.22 -2.98 -11.69
CA LEU A 45 -3.97 -3.17 -10.98
C LEU A 45 -2.84 -2.56 -11.82
N ILE A 46 -2.08 -1.68 -11.21
CA ILE A 46 -0.84 -1.16 -11.75
C ILE A 46 0.24 -2.11 -11.24
N ASP A 47 1.04 -2.66 -12.15
CA ASP A 47 2.13 -3.54 -11.78
C ASP A 47 3.26 -2.74 -11.13
N VAL A 48 3.03 -2.38 -9.87
CA VAL A 48 4.01 -1.75 -9.00
C VAL A 48 4.46 -2.82 -8.03
N ASN A 49 5.63 -3.41 -8.29
CA ASN A 49 6.22 -4.38 -7.38
C ASN A 49 6.78 -3.64 -6.16
N ILE A 50 5.97 -3.57 -5.10
CA ILE A 50 6.33 -2.97 -3.82
C ILE A 50 6.71 -4.09 -2.85
N THR A 51 7.94 -4.57 -2.95
CA THR A 51 8.45 -5.58 -2.02
C THR A 51 8.84 -4.93 -0.71
N LEU A 52 8.03 -5.12 0.34
CA LEU A 52 8.36 -4.68 1.69
C LEU A 52 9.30 -5.71 2.32
N THR A 53 10.54 -5.33 2.60
CA THR A 53 11.53 -6.24 3.20
C THR A 53 11.13 -6.61 4.63
N GLN A 54 11.16 -7.91 4.93
CA GLN A 54 10.65 -8.59 6.13
C GLN A 54 11.28 -8.17 7.48
N ASN A 55 12.21 -7.21 7.52
CA ASN A 55 12.84 -6.70 8.75
C ASN A 55 12.23 -5.37 9.21
N GLN A 56 10.91 -5.24 9.09
CA GLN A 56 10.15 -4.10 9.59
C GLN A 56 10.25 -4.06 11.11
N LYS A 57 10.73 -2.94 11.67
CA LYS A 57 10.60 -2.72 13.12
C LYS A 57 9.14 -2.44 13.44
N PRO A 58 8.62 -2.88 14.61
CA PRO A 58 7.28 -2.51 15.03
C PRO A 58 7.16 -0.99 15.12
N ALA A 59 6.01 -0.45 14.70
CA ALA A 59 5.69 0.98 14.63
C ALA A 59 6.61 1.76 13.66
N GLN A 60 7.03 1.13 12.57
CA GLN A 60 7.80 1.80 11.53
C GLN A 60 6.88 2.48 10.50
N ARG A 61 7.23 3.73 10.16
CA ARG A 61 6.69 4.40 8.97
C ARG A 61 7.60 4.11 7.79
N LEU A 62 7.08 3.44 6.78
CA LEU A 62 7.74 3.32 5.49
C LEU A 62 7.20 4.36 4.53
N LYS A 63 8.10 4.90 3.73
CA LYS A 63 7.76 5.75 2.59
C LYS A 63 8.13 5.00 1.33
N TYR A 64 7.15 4.69 0.51
CA TYR A 64 7.35 4.11 -0.80
C TYR A 64 7.15 5.17 -1.88
N ARG A 65 7.97 5.07 -2.91
CA ARG A 65 8.03 6.00 -4.04
C ARG A 65 8.07 5.18 -5.31
N SER A 66 7.16 5.42 -6.23
CA SER A 66 7.19 4.81 -7.56
C SER A 66 6.78 5.79 -8.64
N GLN A 67 7.30 5.58 -9.85
CA GLN A 67 6.91 6.34 -11.04
C GLN A 67 5.66 5.71 -11.63
N LEU A 68 4.60 6.52 -11.79
CA LEU A 68 3.36 6.08 -12.37
C LEU A 68 3.16 6.69 -13.74
N ASN A 69 2.77 5.86 -14.71
CA ASN A 69 2.27 6.32 -16.00
C ASN A 69 0.79 6.68 -15.88
N TRP A 70 0.48 7.97 -15.94
CA TRP A 70 -0.88 8.47 -15.86
C TRP A 70 -1.60 8.33 -17.20
N SER A 71 -2.78 7.69 -17.16
CA SER A 71 -3.69 7.70 -18.29
C SER A 71 -4.28 9.09 -18.46
N GLN A 72 -4.44 9.54 -19.71
CA GLN A 72 -5.07 10.83 -19.99
C GLN A 72 -6.50 10.89 -19.44
N GLY A 73 -6.88 12.04 -18.89
CA GLY A 73 -8.20 12.29 -18.32
C GLY A 73 -8.29 12.08 -16.81
N THR A 74 -9.50 12.14 -16.26
CA THR A 74 -9.74 11.96 -14.82
C THR A 74 -9.43 10.53 -14.42
N THR A 75 -8.48 10.37 -13.50
CA THR A 75 -8.05 9.08 -12.99
C THR A 75 -8.32 8.97 -11.49
N SER A 76 -8.78 7.79 -11.07
CA SER A 76 -8.89 7.42 -9.66
C SER A 76 -7.73 6.52 -9.26
N LEU A 77 -7.05 6.86 -8.16
CA LEU A 77 -6.00 6.04 -7.58
C LEU A 77 -6.53 5.40 -6.29
N ARG A 78 -6.39 4.08 -6.15
CA ARG A 78 -6.79 3.31 -4.97
C ARG A 78 -5.66 2.38 -4.54
N GLN A 79 -5.51 2.22 -3.24
CA GLN A 79 -4.49 1.36 -2.61
C GLN A 79 -5.18 0.22 -1.86
N MET A 80 -4.62 -0.99 -1.95
CA MET A 80 -5.10 -2.16 -1.22
C MET A 80 -3.93 -2.92 -0.59
N HIS A 81 -4.15 -3.40 0.63
CA HIS A 81 -3.14 -4.06 1.46
C HIS A 81 -3.57 -5.49 1.70
N LEU A 82 -2.63 -6.41 1.58
CA LEU A 82 -2.78 -7.76 2.09
C LEU A 82 -1.93 -7.89 3.35
N ALA A 83 -2.60 -7.91 4.50
CA ALA A 83 -1.97 -8.23 5.76
C ALA A 83 -1.95 -9.75 5.95
N ARG A 84 -0.93 -10.26 6.63
CA ARG A 84 -0.90 -11.66 7.05
C ARG A 84 -2.01 -11.86 8.08
N GLU A 85 -3.07 -12.57 7.71
CA GLU A 85 -3.90 -13.21 8.75
C GLU A 85 -3.00 -14.22 9.44
N ASP A 86 -2.72 -13.98 10.72
CA ASP A 86 -2.04 -14.92 11.58
C ASP A 86 -2.87 -16.21 11.56
N LEU A 87 -2.46 -17.19 10.76
CA LEU A 87 -2.95 -18.56 10.81
C LEU A 87 -2.50 -19.25 12.12
N ARG A 88 -2.68 -18.60 13.28
CA ARG A 88 -2.81 -19.31 14.55
C ARG A 88 -4.25 -19.76 14.70
N GLY A 89 -4.60 -20.75 13.88
CA GLY A 89 -5.46 -21.80 14.40
C GLY A 89 -4.71 -22.50 15.53
N ASN A 90 -5.07 -22.21 16.78
CA ASN A 90 -5.04 -23.24 17.82
C ASN A 90 -6.08 -22.99 18.91
N HIS A 91 -7.23 -23.65 18.70
CA HIS A 91 -8.25 -24.17 19.62
C HIS A 91 -8.38 -23.64 21.07
N PRO A 92 -9.61 -23.42 21.56
CA PRO A 92 -9.85 -23.38 23.01
C PRO A 92 -9.50 -24.76 23.60
N ARG A 93 -8.53 -24.80 24.52
CA ARG A 93 -8.33 -25.97 25.39
C ARG A 93 -9.54 -26.08 26.32
N SER A 94 -10.37 -27.09 26.09
CA SER A 94 -11.21 -27.68 27.13
C SER A 94 -10.32 -28.38 28.16
N TRP A 95 -10.47 -28.02 29.42
CA TRP A 95 -10.22 -28.86 30.60
C TRP A 95 -11.36 -28.63 31.58
#